data_AF-A0A3D3T583-F1
#
_entry.id   AF-A0A3D3T583-F1
#
_cell.length_a   1.000
_cell.length_b   1.000
_cell.length_c   1.000
_cell.angle_alpha   90.00
_cell.angle_beta   90.00
_cell.angle_gamma   90.00
#
_symmetry.space_group_name_H-M   'P 1'
#
loop_
_entity.id
_entity.type
_entity.pdbx_description
1 polymer ?
#
loop_
_entity_poly.entity_id
_entity_poly.type
_entity_poly.pdbx_seq_one_letter_code
_entity_poly.pdbx_strand_id
1 'polypeptide(L)'
;MSNSTSTLFDPADLGFDPDALRAKYAEERDKRVRKEGLDQYQRPTGDFSNYVDDPYVESEIEREPLSDEVEVVIIGGGFGGMLAGVRLRQAGVNDIRIIDKAGDFGGT
;
A
#
# COMPACT_ATOMS: atom_id res chain seq x y z
N MET A 1 23.24 30.94 33.06
CA MET A 1 23.86 29.79 32.37
C MET A 1 23.07 29.59 31.09
N SER A 2 23.63 30.00 29.96
CA SER A 2 22.95 29.98 28.65
C SER A 2 23.08 28.56 28.07
N ASN A 3 21.95 27.89 27.87
CA ASN A 3 21.93 26.61 27.16
C ASN A 3 22.07 26.89 25.67
N SER A 4 23.27 26.66 25.14
CA SER A 4 23.56 26.71 23.71
C SER A 4 23.04 25.43 23.08
N THR A 5 21.81 25.44 22.58
CA THR A 5 21.29 24.38 21.73
C THR A 5 22.09 24.44 20.42
N SER A 6 23.07 23.56 20.27
CA SER A 6 23.75 23.34 18.99
C SER A 6 22.70 22.89 17.97
N THR A 7 22.29 23.82 17.11
CA THR A 7 21.59 23.48 15.87
C THR A 7 22.61 22.77 14.99
N LEU A 8 22.45 21.45 14.81
CA LEU A 8 23.33 20.60 14.00
C LEU A 8 23.35 20.99 12.50
N PHE A 9 22.56 21.99 12.10
CA PHE A 9 22.47 22.51 10.75
C PHE A 9 22.27 24.03 10.78
N ASP A 10 23.16 24.77 10.11
CA ASP A 10 22.96 26.18 9.78
C ASP A 10 22.30 26.27 8.39
N PRO A 11 21.09 26.87 8.27
CA PRO A 11 20.47 27.12 6.97
C PRO A 11 21.37 27.88 5.98
N ALA A 12 22.34 28.67 6.45
CA ALA A 12 23.29 29.38 5.61
C ALA A 12 24.24 28.45 4.83
N ASP A 13 24.47 27.22 5.33
CA ASP A 13 25.36 26.24 4.71
C ASP A 13 24.69 25.44 3.57
N LEU A 14 23.39 25.66 3.33
CA LEU A 14 22.61 24.86 2.36
C LEU A 14 22.89 25.23 0.90
N GLY A 15 23.44 26.41 0.63
CA GLY A 15 23.67 26.90 -0.74
C GLY A 15 22.40 27.29 -1.51
N PHE A 16 21.24 27.30 -0.85
CA PHE A 16 19.97 27.80 -1.36
C PHE A 16 19.11 28.34 -0.21
N ASP A 17 18.09 29.14 -0.54
CA ASP A 17 17.13 29.65 0.44
C ASP A 17 16.03 28.60 0.73
N PRO A 18 16.01 27.98 1.93
CA PRO A 18 15.01 26.97 2.27
C PRO A 18 13.59 27.52 2.38
N ASP A 19 13.41 28.81 2.67
CA ASP A 19 12.09 29.44 2.74
C ASP A 19 11.54 29.71 1.35
N ALA A 20 12.39 30.17 0.42
CA ALA A 20 12.02 30.27 -0.99
C ALA A 20 11.66 28.89 -1.58
N LEU A 21 12.41 27.84 -1.25
CA LEU A 21 12.09 26.47 -1.68
C LEU A 21 10.74 26.01 -1.11
N ARG A 22 10.49 26.24 0.18
CA ARG A 22 9.21 25.90 0.83
C ARG A 22 8.04 26.65 0.20
N ALA A 23 8.21 27.94 -0.12
CA ALA A 23 7.21 28.74 -0.80
C ALA A 23 6.91 28.18 -2.20
N LYS A 24 7.94 27.76 -2.94
CA LYS A 24 7.76 27.11 -4.24
C LYS A 24 7.02 25.78 -4.13
N TYR A 25 7.31 24.95 -3.12
CA TYR A 25 6.56 23.72 -2.86
C TYR A 25 5.09 23.98 -2.53
N ALA A 26 4.79 25.04 -1.77
CA ALA A 26 3.41 25.43 -1.47
C ALA A 26 2.66 25.86 -2.75
N GLU A 27 3.26 26.72 -3.57
CA GLU A 27 2.70 27.16 -4.86
C GLU A 27 2.39 25.95 -5.77
N GLU A 28 3.31 24.98 -5.84
CA GLU A 28 3.11 23.78 -6.65
C GLU A 28 2.07 22.80 -6.06
N ARG A 29 2.01 22.66 -4.73
CA ARG A 29 0.94 21.91 -4.06
C ARG A 29 -0.41 22.52 -4.41
N ASP A 30 -0.57 23.83 -4.25
CA ASP A 30 -1.86 24.52 -4.38
C ASP A 30 -2.45 24.40 -5.79
N LYS A 31 -1.61 24.27 -6.83
CA LYS A 31 -2.05 23.94 -8.20
C LYS A 31 -2.76 22.58 -8.33
N ARG A 32 -2.47 21.64 -7.43
CA ARG A 32 -2.92 20.23 -7.49
C ARG A 32 -3.99 19.91 -6.43
N VAL A 33 -4.19 20.78 -5.44
CA VAL A 33 -5.24 20.58 -4.44
C VAL A 33 -6.61 20.74 -5.12
N ARG A 34 -7.41 19.68 -5.08
CA ARG A 34 -8.78 19.63 -5.59
C ARG A 34 -9.76 19.63 -4.41
N LYS A 35 -10.87 20.35 -4.53
CA LYS A 35 -11.90 20.44 -3.45
C LYS A 35 -12.59 19.10 -3.24
N GLU A 36 -12.69 18.33 -4.32
CA GLU A 36 -13.31 17.01 -4.41
C GLU A 36 -12.48 15.94 -3.69
N GLY A 37 -11.20 16.19 -3.37
CA GLY A 37 -10.36 15.23 -2.64
C GLY A 37 -10.26 13.89 -3.38
N LEU A 38 -10.65 12.79 -2.73
CA LEU A 38 -10.64 11.46 -3.35
C LEU A 38 -11.79 11.25 -4.36
N ASP A 39 -12.85 12.05 -4.27
CA ASP A 39 -14.04 11.92 -5.14
C ASP A 39 -13.76 12.40 -6.58
N GLN A 40 -12.57 12.97 -6.83
CA GLN A 40 -12.10 13.24 -8.19
C GLN A 40 -11.81 11.95 -8.99
N TYR A 41 -11.73 10.79 -8.33
CA TYR A 41 -11.45 9.50 -8.95
C TYR A 41 -12.72 8.65 -9.07
N GLN A 42 -12.83 7.92 -10.17
CA GLN A 42 -13.92 6.98 -10.40
C GLN A 42 -13.41 5.56 -10.24
N ARG A 43 -14.28 4.69 -9.70
CA ARG A 43 -14.00 3.26 -9.69
C ARG A 43 -14.12 2.69 -11.11
N PRO A 44 -13.27 1.75 -11.52
CA PRO A 44 -13.40 1.01 -12.77
C PRO A 44 -14.61 0.05 -12.68
N THR A 45 -15.81 0.57 -12.91
CA THR A 45 -17.08 -0.16 -12.90
C THR A 45 -17.81 0.01 -14.23
N GLY A 46 -18.81 -0.82 -14.51
CA GLY A 46 -19.54 -0.78 -15.78
C GLY A 46 -18.61 -1.10 -16.95
N ASP A 47 -18.58 -0.24 -17.96
CA ASP A 47 -17.73 -0.42 -19.16
C ASP A 47 -16.23 -0.50 -18.86
N PHE A 48 -15.80 -0.08 -17.66
CA PHE A 48 -14.41 -0.14 -17.21
C PHE A 48 -14.12 -1.31 -16.27
N SER A 49 -15.05 -2.24 -16.05
CA SER A 49 -14.84 -3.33 -15.08
C SER A 49 -13.69 -4.27 -15.45
N ASN A 50 -13.43 -4.44 -16.74
CA ASN A 50 -12.34 -5.28 -17.23
C ASN A 50 -10.94 -4.80 -16.81
N TYR A 51 -10.79 -3.53 -16.41
CA TYR A 51 -9.51 -3.00 -15.89
C TYR A 51 -9.14 -3.56 -14.50
N VAL A 52 -10.04 -4.26 -13.81
CA VAL A 52 -9.75 -4.91 -12.52
C VAL A 52 -9.65 -6.43 -12.61
N ASP A 53 -9.80 -7.01 -13.80
CA ASP A 53 -9.61 -8.43 -14.03
C ASP A 53 -8.11 -8.76 -13.99
N ASP A 54 -7.77 -9.97 -13.58
CA ASP A 54 -6.38 -10.42 -13.51
C ASP A 54 -5.87 -10.76 -14.93
N PRO A 55 -4.96 -9.96 -15.52
CA PRO A 55 -4.51 -10.19 -16.89
C PRO A 55 -3.53 -11.37 -17.01
N TYR A 56 -3.08 -11.95 -15.90
CA TYR A 56 -2.13 -13.06 -15.86
C TYR A 56 -2.80 -14.42 -15.73
N VAL A 57 -4.12 -14.45 -15.57
CA VAL A 57 -4.92 -15.68 -15.52
C VAL A 57 -5.41 -16.01 -16.93
N GLU A 58 -4.82 -17.03 -17.55
CA GLU A 58 -5.15 -17.45 -18.92
C GLU A 58 -6.51 -18.16 -19.03
N SER A 59 -6.98 -18.77 -17.93
CA SER A 59 -8.23 -19.53 -17.88
C SER A 59 -8.79 -19.52 -16.46
N GLU A 60 -10.12 -19.71 -16.34
CA GLU A 60 -10.79 -19.73 -15.04
C GLU A 60 -10.21 -20.84 -14.14
N ILE A 61 -9.96 -20.48 -12.87
CA ILE A 61 -9.44 -21.43 -11.89
C ILE A 61 -10.60 -22.31 -11.41
N GLU A 62 -10.73 -23.50 -11.98
CA GLU A 62 -11.72 -24.49 -11.56
C GLU A 62 -11.28 -25.21 -10.28
N ARG A 63 -11.95 -24.91 -9.16
CA ARG A 63 -11.79 -25.62 -7.88
C ARG A 63 -13.08 -25.59 -7.08
N GLU A 64 -13.33 -26.65 -6.30
CA GLU A 64 -14.48 -26.69 -5.40
C GLU A 64 -14.37 -25.62 -4.30
N PRO A 65 -15.50 -25.01 -3.89
CA PRO A 65 -15.52 -24.09 -2.76
C PRO A 65 -15.14 -24.81 -1.46
N LEU A 66 -14.42 -24.10 -0.59
CA LEU A 66 -14.09 -24.58 0.75
C LEU A 66 -15.09 -24.01 1.76
N SER A 67 -15.76 -24.88 2.51
CA SER A 67 -16.79 -24.55 3.51
C SER A 67 -16.44 -25.01 4.93
N ASP A 68 -15.16 -25.30 5.15
CA ASP A 68 -14.57 -25.69 6.42
C ASP A 68 -14.11 -24.48 7.25
N GLU A 69 -13.76 -24.76 8.50
CA GLU A 69 -13.21 -23.78 9.44
C GLU A 69 -11.68 -23.93 9.51
N VAL A 70 -10.99 -22.81 9.73
CA VAL A 70 -9.54 -22.79 9.99
C VAL A 70 -9.22 -21.94 11.21
N GLU A 71 -8.13 -22.24 11.91
CA GLU A 71 -7.65 -21.46 13.05
C GLU A 71 -7.32 -20.01 12.67
N VAL A 72 -6.63 -19.80 11.53
CA VAL A 72 -6.28 -18.46 11.05
C VAL A 72 -6.52 -18.29 9.54
N VAL A 73 -7.26 -17.24 9.18
CA VAL A 73 -7.38 -16.77 7.79
C VAL A 73 -6.54 -15.50 7.59
N ILE A 74 -5.73 -15.49 6.53
CA ILE A 74 -4.96 -14.34 6.07
C ILE A 74 -5.57 -13.86 4.76
N ILE A 75 -5.96 -12.59 4.69
CA ILE A 75 -6.47 -11.96 3.46
C ILE A 75 -5.32 -11.22 2.78
N GLY A 76 -4.97 -11.67 1.57
CA GLY A 76 -3.85 -11.19 0.76
C GLY A 76 -2.66 -12.16 0.76
N GLY A 77 -2.32 -12.68 -0.41
CA GLY A 77 -1.15 -13.50 -0.75
C GLY A 77 0.07 -12.69 -1.22
N GLY A 78 0.09 -11.39 -0.94
CA GLY A 78 1.31 -10.58 -1.10
C GLY A 78 2.38 -10.91 -0.05
N PHE A 79 3.54 -10.26 -0.14
CA PHE A 79 4.64 -10.47 0.81
C PHE A 79 4.24 -10.31 2.28
N GLY A 80 3.36 -9.36 2.60
CA GLY A 80 2.86 -9.15 3.96
C GLY A 80 2.12 -10.38 4.50
N GLY A 81 1.18 -10.94 3.71
CA GLY A 81 0.41 -12.11 4.11
C GLY A 81 1.23 -13.39 4.13
N MET A 82 2.14 -13.58 3.15
CA MET A 82 3.08 -14.70 3.18
C MET A 82 3.99 -14.64 4.40
N LEU A 83 4.54 -13.47 4.74
CA LEU A 83 5.38 -13.31 5.93
C LEU A 83 4.58 -13.58 7.21
N ALA A 84 3.34 -13.10 7.30
CA ALA A 84 2.45 -13.42 8.42
C ALA A 84 2.23 -14.93 8.55
N GLY A 85 1.95 -15.63 7.44
CA GLY A 85 1.82 -17.09 7.41
C GLY A 85 3.08 -17.82 7.88
N VAL A 86 4.26 -17.37 7.44
CA VAL A 86 5.55 -17.91 7.90
C VAL A 86 5.72 -17.71 9.41
N ARG A 87 5.40 -16.52 9.95
CA ARG A 87 5.53 -16.24 11.39
C ARG A 87 4.56 -17.06 12.23
N LEU A 88 3.33 -17.26 11.76
CA LEU A 88 2.34 -18.10 12.42
C LEU A 88 2.79 -19.57 12.46
N ARG A 89 3.31 -20.10 11.33
CA ARG A 89 3.91 -21.44 11.30
C ARG A 89 5.09 -21.57 12.27
N GLN A 90 5.98 -20.59 12.33
CA GLN A 90 7.09 -20.56 13.30
C GLN A 90 6.60 -20.56 14.76
N ALA A 91 5.44 -19.95 15.02
CA ALA A 91 4.81 -19.93 16.34
C ALA A 91 4.01 -21.20 16.68
N GLY A 92 3.95 -22.18 15.78
CA GLY A 92 3.27 -23.46 15.98
C GLY A 92 1.83 -23.53 15.47
N VAL A 93 1.32 -22.47 14.83
CA VAL A 93 0.00 -22.47 14.18
C VAL A 93 0.15 -23.13 12.81
N ASN A 94 -0.56 -24.24 12.59
CA ASN A 94 -0.44 -25.03 11.35
C ASN A 94 -1.66 -24.93 10.45
N ASP A 95 -2.82 -24.62 11.04
CA ASP A 95 -4.09 -24.52 10.34
C ASP A 95 -4.32 -23.07 9.89
N ILE A 96 -3.73 -22.75 8.73
CA ILE A 96 -3.71 -21.41 8.17
C ILE A 96 -4.19 -21.46 6.72
N ARG A 97 -5.07 -20.52 6.35
CA ARG A 97 -5.49 -20.30 4.97
C ARG A 97 -5.15 -18.89 4.51
N ILE A 98 -4.51 -18.78 3.35
CA ILE A 98 -4.31 -17.50 2.66
C ILE A 98 -5.33 -17.40 1.52
N ILE A 99 -6.05 -16.28 1.44
CA ILE A 99 -7.04 -16.01 0.40
C ILE A 99 -6.67 -14.70 -0.29
N ASP A 100 -6.50 -14.74 -1.61
CA ASP A 100 -6.29 -13.56 -2.45
C ASP A 100 -7.30 -13.54 -3.61
N LYS A 101 -7.58 -12.34 -4.13
CA LYS A 101 -8.30 -12.16 -5.39
C LYS A 101 -7.39 -12.49 -6.58
N ALA A 102 -6.09 -12.24 -6.47
CA ALA A 102 -5.11 -12.54 -7.51
C ALA A 102 -5.04 -14.04 -7.81
N GLY A 103 -4.68 -14.39 -9.04
CA GLY A 103 -4.54 -15.78 -9.48
C GLY A 103 -3.35 -16.53 -8.85
N ASP A 104 -2.36 -15.82 -8.32
CA ASP A 104 -1.17 -16.37 -7.67
C ASP A 104 -0.63 -15.44 -6.56
N PHE A 105 0.40 -15.89 -5.84
CA PHE A 105 1.10 -15.11 -4.81
C PHE A 105 1.95 -13.97 -5.39
N GLY A 106 2.19 -12.96 -4.57
CA GLY A 106 3.08 -11.84 -4.89
C GLY A 106 2.47 -10.49 -4.52
N GLY A 107 1.18 -10.31 -4.82
CA GLY A 107 0.43 -9.08 -4.58
C GLY A 107 1.01 -7.87 -5.34
N THR A 108 0.65 -6.67 -4.85
CA THR A 108 0.91 -5.32 -5.39
C THR A 108 0.39 -5.05 -6.80
#